data_AF-A0A2N1U7P7-F1
#
_entry.id   AF-A0A2N1U7P7-F1
#
_cell.length_a   1.000
_cell.length_b   1.000
_cell.length_c   1.000
_cell.angle_alpha   90.00
_cell.angle_beta   90.00
_cell.angle_gamma   90.00
#
_symmetry.space_group_name_H-M   'P 1'
#
loop_
_entity.id
_entity.type
_entity.pdbx_description
1 polymer ?
#
loop_
_entity_poly.entity_id
_entity_poly.type
_entity_poly.pdbx_seq_one_letter_code
_entity_poly.pdbx_strand_id
1 'polypeptide(L)'
;MKEILIKKYDNRRLYCVEEARYVSLTEIRDFLQRGDRVKVIEKSTGKDITKYILMQVLLEERYDLLPLTFYQMILQSPPDAIEGFFQKFFPWMMDVYKNFQEGKFSMPNMPGMPQMPSMPFQNPWMQTPFNPFMQQQPEKKAKEEPAENDNNDETMAEILKRLRELEAKVKSGN
;
A
#
# COMPACT_ATOMS: atom_id res chain seq x y z
N MET A 1 -3.96 32.25 11.24
CA MET A 1 -3.46 31.53 10.05
C MET A 1 -3.21 32.57 8.97
N LYS A 2 -1.96 32.89 8.67
CA LYS A 2 -1.61 33.93 7.69
C LYS A 2 -1.10 33.27 6.40
N GLU A 3 -1.34 33.90 5.26
CA GLU A 3 -0.65 33.54 4.01
C GLU A 3 0.66 34.32 3.92
N ILE A 4 1.77 33.62 3.67
CA ILE A 4 3.12 34.15 3.49
C ILE A 4 3.49 34.01 2.02
N LEU A 5 3.75 35.13 1.37
CA LEU A 5 4.11 35.20 -0.04
C LEU A 5 5.64 35.23 -0.19
N ILE A 6 6.16 34.18 -0.80
CA ILE A 6 7.56 34.05 -1.17
C ILE A 6 7.71 34.30 -2.67
N LYS A 7 8.66 35.16 -3.04
CA LYS A 7 9.08 35.35 -4.44
C LYS A 7 10.41 34.62 -4.66
N LYS A 8 10.42 33.68 -5.61
CA LYS A 8 11.66 33.00 -6.02
C LYS A 8 12.34 33.77 -7.14
N TYR A 9 13.61 34.10 -6.94
CA TYR A 9 14.46 34.73 -7.93
C TYR A 9 15.36 33.70 -8.61
N ASP A 10 15.85 34.02 -9.81
CA ASP A 10 16.62 33.09 -10.65
C ASP A 10 17.96 32.68 -10.00
N ASN A 11 18.51 33.51 -9.11
CA ASN A 11 19.72 33.23 -8.32
C ASN A 11 19.47 32.29 -7.11
N ARG A 12 18.45 31.43 -7.19
CA ARG A 12 17.99 30.49 -6.14
C ARG A 12 17.53 31.14 -4.83
N ARG A 13 17.48 32.47 -4.73
CA ARG A 13 17.04 33.15 -3.50
C ARG A 13 15.52 33.17 -3.39
N LEU A 14 15.03 32.99 -2.16
CA LEU A 14 13.63 33.05 -1.79
C LEU A 14 13.41 34.31 -0.94
N TYR A 15 12.56 35.22 -1.40
CA TYR A 15 12.30 36.49 -0.71
C TYR A 15 10.90 36.48 -0.10
N CYS A 16 10.81 36.64 1.22
CA CYS A 16 9.57 36.81 1.96
C CYS A 16 9.09 38.26 1.86
N VAL A 17 7.88 38.46 1.35
CA VAL A 17 7.31 39.81 1.15
C VAL A 17 6.94 40.44 2.48
N GLU A 18 6.41 39.65 3.42
CA GLU A 18 5.92 40.09 4.72
C GLU A 18 7.05 40.52 5.65
N GLU A 19 8.17 39.80 5.62
CA GLU A 19 9.35 40.09 6.45
C GLU A 19 10.39 40.92 5.72
N ALA A 20 10.13 41.28 4.46
CA ALA A 20 11.00 42.07 3.59
C ALA A 20 12.46 41.59 3.55
N ARG A 21 12.67 40.27 3.54
CA ARG A 21 14.00 39.66 3.58
C ARG A 21 14.07 38.33 2.85
N TYR A 22 15.30 37.89 2.57
CA TYR A 22 15.53 36.53 2.09
C TYR A 22 15.36 35.51 3.21
N VAL A 23 14.81 34.35 2.84
CA VAL A 23 14.54 33.22 3.73
C VAL A 23 15.11 31.93 3.13
N SER A 24 15.46 31.00 4.00
CA SER A 24 15.89 29.64 3.67
C SER A 24 14.70 28.67 3.56
N LEU A 25 14.96 27.45 3.05
CA LEU A 25 13.96 26.37 3.05
C LEU A 25 13.59 25.93 4.48
N THR A 26 14.54 25.98 5.42
CA THR A 26 14.32 25.74 6.86
C THR A 26 13.33 26.74 7.44
N GLU A 27 13.48 28.04 7.15
CA GLU A 27 12.52 29.04 7.65
C GLU A 27 11.14 28.89 7.02
N ILE A 28 11.07 28.42 5.76
CA ILE A 28 9.79 28.06 5.14
C ILE A 28 9.11 26.90 5.87
N ARG A 29 9.87 25.91 6.33
CA ARG A 29 9.35 24.85 7.20
C ARG A 29 8.81 25.42 8.51
N ASP A 30 9.52 26.35 9.14
CA ASP A 30 9.08 26.98 10.39
C ASP A 30 7.78 27.76 10.23
N PHE A 31 7.57 28.43 9.09
CA PHE A 31 6.28 29.04 8.75
C PHE A 31 5.15 27.99 8.75
N LEU A 32 5.36 26.87 8.06
CA LEU A 32 4.35 25.81 7.93
C LEU A 32 4.06 25.11 9.27
N GLN A 33 5.08 24.88 10.10
CA GLN A 33 4.93 24.28 11.42
C GLN A 33 4.17 25.18 12.40
N ARG A 34 4.26 26.50 12.26
CA ARG A 34 3.42 27.46 12.98
C ARG A 34 1.97 27.49 12.50
N GLY A 35 1.66 26.74 11.44
CA GLY A 35 0.35 26.67 10.83
C GLY A 35 0.10 27.76 9.78
N ASP A 36 1.12 28.54 9.39
CA ASP A 36 0.96 29.50 8.30
C ASP A 36 0.90 28.80 6.95
N ARG A 37 0.27 29.45 5.98
CA ARG A 37 0.21 28.98 4.58
C ARG A 37 1.30 29.66 3.79
N VAL A 38 2.10 28.90 3.06
CA VAL A 38 3.14 29.46 2.20
C VAL A 38 2.70 29.38 0.75
N LYS A 39 2.83 30.50 0.03
CA LYS A 39 2.66 30.57 -1.43
C LYS A 39 3.94 31.04 -2.06
N VAL A 40 4.42 30.33 -3.08
CA VAL A 40 5.67 30.66 -3.77
C VAL A 40 5.41 30.96 -5.24
N ILE A 41 5.76 32.19 -5.64
CA ILE A 41 5.65 32.65 -7.02
C ILE A 41 7.05 32.86 -7.60
N GLU A 42 7.30 32.29 -8.78
CA GLU A 42 8.52 32.55 -9.52
C GLU A 42 8.50 33.97 -10.09
N LYS A 43 9.56 34.75 -9.82
CA LYS A 43 9.59 36.17 -10.16
C LYS A 43 9.74 36.42 -11.66
N SER A 44 10.48 35.56 -12.35
CA SER A 44 10.74 35.66 -13.79
C SER A 44 9.52 35.30 -14.63
N THR A 45 8.77 34.26 -14.25
CA THR A 45 7.63 33.75 -15.03
C THR A 45 6.25 34.11 -14.45
N GLY A 46 6.18 34.48 -13.17
CA GLY A 46 4.92 34.65 -12.44
C GLY A 46 4.22 33.33 -12.07
N LYS A 47 4.84 32.18 -12.36
CA LYS A 47 4.24 30.86 -12.15
C LYS A 47 4.15 30.52 -10.66
N ASP A 48 3.04 29.89 -10.27
CA ASP A 48 2.94 29.25 -8.96
C ASP A 48 3.79 27.97 -8.94
N ILE A 49 4.81 28.01 -8.11
CA ILE A 49 5.78 26.93 -7.91
C ILE A 49 5.76 26.44 -6.46
N THR A 50 4.68 26.72 -5.72
CA THR A 50 4.52 26.36 -4.31
C THR A 50 4.81 24.88 -4.09
N LYS A 51 4.17 24.00 -4.88
CA LYS A 51 4.37 22.54 -4.77
C LYS A 51 5.83 22.13 -4.94
N TYR A 52 6.54 22.76 -5.87
CA TYR A 52 7.96 22.46 -6.14
C TYR A 52 8.84 22.83 -4.95
N ILE A 53 8.66 24.02 -4.39
CA ILE A 53 9.43 24.46 -3.22
C ILE A 53 9.07 23.67 -1.97
N LEU A 54 7.80 23.36 -1.75
CA LEU A 54 7.40 22.52 -0.61
C LEU A 54 7.97 21.10 -0.71
N MET A 55 8.13 20.55 -1.92
CA MET A 55 8.84 19.29 -2.10
C MET A 55 10.32 19.39 -1.75
N GLN A 56 10.99 20.49 -2.11
CA GLN A 56 12.38 20.72 -1.68
C GLN A 56 12.49 20.82 -0.16
N VAL A 57 11.61 21.62 0.46
CA VAL A 57 11.52 21.75 1.92
C VAL A 57 11.33 20.38 2.55
N LEU A 58 10.39 19.57 2.06
CA LEU A 58 10.12 18.23 2.58
C LEU A 58 11.38 17.35 2.54
N LEU A 59 12.05 17.28 1.38
CA LEU A 59 13.17 16.38 1.14
C LEU A 59 14.45 16.74 1.93
N GLU A 60 14.64 17.99 2.32
CA GLU A 60 15.88 18.47 2.97
C GLU A 60 16.21 17.74 4.29
N GLU A 61 15.22 17.30 5.06
CA GLU A 61 15.42 16.58 6.34
C GLU A 61 14.80 15.18 6.37
N ARG A 62 14.06 14.80 5.33
CA ARG A 62 13.20 13.61 5.33
C ARG A 62 13.52 12.64 4.20
N TYR A 63 14.68 12.75 3.57
CA TYR A 63 15.07 11.85 2.47
C TYR A 63 15.11 10.38 2.93
N ASP A 64 15.34 10.11 4.21
CA ASP A 64 15.31 8.77 4.80
C ASP A 64 13.89 8.29 5.19
N LEU A 65 12.86 9.15 5.14
CA LEU A 65 11.50 8.74 5.51
C LEU A 65 10.90 7.74 4.53
N LEU A 66 11.23 7.86 3.25
CA LEU A 66 10.65 7.04 2.20
C LEU A 66 11.66 5.95 1.81
N PRO A 67 11.26 4.67 1.78
CA PRO A 67 12.12 3.60 1.31
C PRO A 67 12.62 3.84 -0.13
N LEU A 68 13.82 3.38 -0.45
CA LEU A 68 14.38 3.45 -1.82
C LEU A 68 13.41 2.88 -2.87
N THR A 69 12.72 1.79 -2.52
CA THR A 69 11.73 1.13 -3.38
C THR A 69 10.57 2.05 -3.74
N PHE A 70 10.16 2.94 -2.85
CA PHE A 70 9.09 3.91 -3.11
C PHE A 70 9.52 4.97 -4.12
N TYR A 71 10.75 5.48 -3.99
CA TYR A 71 11.31 6.41 -4.98
C TYR A 71 11.41 5.77 -6.37
N GLN A 72 11.92 4.53 -6.45
CA GLN A 72 12.01 3.79 -7.70
C GLN A 72 10.62 3.54 -8.31
N MET A 73 9.64 3.15 -7.50
CA MET A 73 8.26 2.96 -7.95
C MET A 73 7.70 4.24 -8.55
N ILE A 74 7.85 5.39 -7.90
CA ILE A 74 7.37 6.69 -8.43
C ILE A 74 8.06 7.02 -9.75
N LEU A 75 9.37 6.81 -9.88
CA LEU A 75 10.09 7.18 -11.10
C LEU A 75 9.83 6.24 -12.28
N GLN A 76 9.52 4.97 -12.01
CA GLN A 76 9.23 3.95 -13.03
C GLN A 76 7.76 3.90 -13.44
N SER A 77 6.86 4.44 -12.61
CA SER A 77 5.42 4.37 -12.87
C SER A 77 4.97 5.44 -13.86
N PRO A 78 3.96 5.14 -14.72
CA PRO A 78 3.29 6.15 -15.52
C PRO A 78 2.66 7.25 -14.65
N PRO A 79 2.59 8.51 -15.12
CA PRO A 79 1.99 9.62 -14.37
C PRO A 79 0.57 9.34 -13.87
N ASP A 80 -0.27 8.73 -14.71
CA ASP A 80 -1.67 8.44 -14.39
C ASP A 80 -1.83 7.41 -13.26
N ALA A 81 -0.90 6.46 -13.16
CA ALA A 81 -0.91 5.43 -12.12
C ALA A 81 -0.58 6.03 -10.74
N ILE A 82 0.37 6.96 -10.70
CA ILE A 82 0.77 7.66 -9.47
C ILE A 82 -0.35 8.58 -8.98
N GLU A 83 -1.04 9.26 -9.89
CA GLU A 83 -2.20 10.08 -9.53
C GLU A 83 -3.30 9.23 -8.91
N GLY A 84 -3.65 8.10 -9.51
CA GLY A 84 -4.63 7.16 -8.95
C GLY A 84 -4.25 6.66 -7.55
N PHE A 85 -2.97 6.35 -7.34
CA PHE A 85 -2.44 5.96 -6.02
C PHE A 85 -2.63 7.07 -4.98
N PHE A 86 -2.20 8.30 -5.26
CA PHE A 86 -2.28 9.39 -4.28
C PHE A 86 -3.71 9.89 -4.03
N GLN A 87 -4.61 9.80 -5.02
CA GLN A 87 -5.99 10.26 -4.87
C GLN A 87 -6.90 9.24 -4.18
N LYS A 88 -6.71 7.94 -4.45
CA LYS A 88 -7.63 6.89 -3.98
C LYS A 88 -7.01 6.03 -2.89
N PHE A 89 -5.80 5.53 -3.12
CA PHE A 89 -5.18 4.54 -2.24
C PHE A 89 -4.53 5.18 -1.00
N PHE A 90 -3.83 6.30 -1.16
CA PHE A 90 -3.13 6.95 -0.05
C PHE A 90 -4.06 7.39 1.10
N PRO A 91 -5.22 8.06 0.86
CA PRO A 91 -6.16 8.37 1.92
C PRO A 91 -6.70 7.12 2.62
N TRP A 92 -7.06 6.09 1.85
CA TRP A 92 -7.53 4.81 2.39
C TRP A 92 -6.48 4.14 3.29
N MET A 93 -5.20 4.13 2.89
CA MET A 93 -4.11 3.58 3.68
C MET A 93 -3.92 4.36 4.99
N MET A 94 -4.04 5.69 4.96
CA MET A 94 -3.99 6.52 6.17
C MET A 94 -5.15 6.20 7.12
N ASP A 95 -6.36 6.01 6.60
CA ASP A 95 -7.52 5.61 7.42
C ASP A 95 -7.33 4.23 8.05
N VAL A 96 -6.80 3.26 7.31
CA VAL A 96 -6.43 1.93 7.83
C VAL A 96 -5.40 2.05 8.94
N TYR A 97 -4.32 2.81 8.72
CA TYR A 97 -3.25 3.00 9.71
C TYR A 97 -3.78 3.65 10.99
N LYS A 98 -4.63 4.67 10.84
CA LYS A 98 -5.26 5.36 11.97
C LYS A 98 -6.18 4.42 12.76
N ASN A 99 -7.02 3.64 12.08
CA ASN A 99 -7.89 2.65 12.73
C ASN A 99 -7.07 1.63 13.51
N PHE A 100 -5.96 1.15 12.94
CA PHE A 100 -5.06 0.22 13.60
C PHE A 100 -4.44 0.84 14.87
N GLN A 101 -3.97 2.09 14.81
CA GLN A 101 -3.45 2.81 15.97
C GLN A 101 -4.51 3.02 17.07
N GLU A 102 -5.77 3.25 16.69
CA GLU A 102 -6.90 3.40 17.60
C GLU A 102 -7.43 2.06 18.15
N GLY A 103 -6.80 0.92 17.82
CA GLY A 103 -7.23 -0.42 18.24
C GLY A 103 -8.51 -0.90 17.57
N LYS A 104 -8.95 -0.22 16.50
CA LYS A 104 -10.14 -0.58 15.71
C LYS A 104 -9.71 -1.52 14.59
N PHE A 105 -10.01 -2.81 14.74
CA PHE A 105 -9.82 -3.82 13.68
C PHE A 105 -10.91 -3.74 12.58
N SER A 106 -11.28 -2.53 12.17
CA SER A 106 -12.19 -2.31 11.03
C SER A 106 -11.36 -1.92 9.82
N MET A 107 -11.28 -2.81 8.84
CA MET A 107 -10.70 -2.49 7.53
C MET A 107 -11.72 -1.66 6.74
N PRO A 108 -11.44 -0.38 6.43
CA PRO A 108 -12.25 0.40 5.51
C PRO A 108 -12.28 -0.27 4.14
N ASN A 109 -13.36 -0.04 3.39
CA ASN A 109 -13.53 -0.69 2.11
C ASN A 109 -12.45 -0.25 1.11
N MET A 110 -11.78 -1.21 0.47
CA MET A 110 -10.66 -0.92 -0.43
C MET A 110 -11.16 -0.27 -1.73
N PRO A 111 -10.53 0.81 -2.23
CA PRO A 111 -10.99 1.49 -3.44
C PRO A 111 -11.00 0.55 -4.65
N GLY A 112 -12.15 0.40 -5.30
CA GLY A 112 -12.28 -0.44 -6.49
C GLY A 112 -12.60 -1.92 -6.21
N MET A 113 -12.72 -2.35 -4.95
CA MET A 113 -13.30 -3.65 -4.62
C MET A 113 -14.77 -3.52 -4.16
N PRO A 114 -15.64 -4.47 -4.54
CA PRO A 114 -16.98 -4.56 -3.98
C PRO A 114 -16.90 -4.71 -2.46
N GLN A 115 -17.82 -4.06 -1.76
CA GLN A 115 -17.89 -4.14 -0.31
C GLN A 115 -18.22 -5.57 0.10
N MET A 116 -17.22 -6.30 0.59
CA MET A 116 -17.46 -7.60 1.20
C MET A 116 -18.24 -7.33 2.49
N PRO A 117 -19.44 -7.91 2.67
CA PRO A 117 -20.18 -7.74 3.90
C PRO A 117 -19.28 -8.15 5.06
N SER A 118 -19.13 -7.26 6.04
CA SER A 118 -18.40 -7.54 7.27
C SER A 118 -19.02 -8.79 7.90
N MET A 119 -18.39 -9.95 7.73
CA MET A 119 -18.78 -11.14 8.46
C MET A 119 -18.30 -10.89 9.89
N PRO A 120 -19.19 -10.67 10.87
CA PRO A 120 -18.76 -10.54 12.25
C PRO A 120 -17.98 -11.82 12.59
N PHE A 121 -16.79 -11.69 13.20
CA PHE A 121 -16.07 -12.84 13.78
C PHE A 121 -16.94 -13.60 14.82
N GLN A 122 -18.04 -12.99 15.22
CA GLN A 122 -19.15 -13.57 15.99
C GLN A 122 -20.18 -14.33 15.15
N ASN A 123 -19.95 -14.68 13.88
CA ASN A 123 -20.87 -15.58 13.17
C ASN A 123 -20.88 -16.92 13.94
N PRO A 124 -21.97 -17.25 14.68
CA PRO A 124 -22.01 -18.46 15.49
C PRO A 124 -21.77 -19.69 14.62
N TRP A 125 -22.12 -19.56 13.34
CA TRP A 125 -22.06 -20.52 12.26
C TRP A 125 -20.69 -21.07 11.88
N MET A 126 -19.60 -20.33 12.12
CA MET A 126 -18.24 -20.86 11.94
C MET A 126 -17.78 -21.71 13.14
N GLN A 127 -18.45 -21.59 14.29
CA GLN A 127 -18.18 -22.37 15.49
C GLN A 127 -19.22 -23.47 15.75
N THR A 128 -20.37 -23.44 15.07
CA THR A 128 -21.34 -24.54 15.10
C THR A 128 -20.84 -25.68 14.22
N PRO A 129 -20.86 -26.95 14.69
CA PRO A 129 -20.58 -28.13 13.84
C PRO A 129 -21.51 -28.29 12.64
N PHE A 130 -22.55 -27.44 12.53
CA PHE A 130 -23.58 -27.45 11.51
C PHE A 130 -23.59 -26.11 10.75
N ASN A 131 -22.78 -26.04 9.71
CA ASN A 131 -22.72 -24.95 8.74
C ASN A 131 -23.45 -25.41 7.44
N PRO A 132 -24.71 -25.03 7.13
CA PRO A 132 -25.39 -25.46 5.88
C PRO A 132 -24.71 -25.09 4.56
N PHE A 133 -23.61 -24.32 4.57
CA PHE A 133 -22.76 -24.15 3.39
C PHE A 133 -21.87 -25.36 3.09
N MET A 134 -21.60 -26.22 4.09
CA MET A 134 -20.95 -27.52 3.87
C MET A 134 -21.91 -28.58 3.31
N GLN A 135 -23.24 -28.35 3.36
CA GLN A 135 -24.25 -29.30 2.86
C GLN A 135 -24.53 -29.20 1.35
N GLN A 136 -23.83 -28.32 0.62
CA GLN A 136 -23.87 -28.28 -0.85
C GLN A 136 -22.61 -28.84 -1.52
N GLN A 137 -21.76 -29.56 -0.80
CA GLN A 137 -20.97 -30.61 -1.46
C GLN A 137 -21.84 -31.86 -1.59
N PRO A 138 -21.93 -32.47 -2.78
CA PRO A 138 -22.70 -33.70 -2.94
C PRO A 138 -22.06 -34.81 -2.11
N GLU A 139 -22.65 -35.13 -0.96
CA GLU A 139 -22.35 -36.34 -0.19
C GLU A 139 -22.71 -37.57 -1.01
N LYS A 140 -21.69 -38.27 -1.54
CA LYS A 140 -21.80 -39.70 -1.82
C LYS A 140 -21.97 -40.41 -0.46
N LYS A 141 -23.21 -40.79 -0.15
CA LYS A 141 -23.60 -41.64 1.00
C LYS A 141 -22.57 -42.72 1.29
N ALA A 142 -21.95 -42.65 2.47
CA ALA A 142 -21.35 -43.80 3.11
C ALA A 142 -22.49 -44.70 3.64
N LYS A 143 -22.54 -45.94 3.16
CA LYS A 143 -23.13 -47.07 3.89
C LYS A 143 -22.02 -47.66 4.76
N GLU A 144 -22.28 -47.85 6.05
CA GLU A 144 -21.39 -48.53 7.00
C GLU A 144 -21.23 -50.02 6.63
N GLU A 145 -19.97 -50.37 6.29
CA GLU A 145 -19.11 -51.53 6.65
C GLU A 145 -19.62 -52.99 6.59
N PRO A 146 -18.74 -54.02 6.38
CA PRO A 146 -17.30 -54.06 6.71
C PRO A 146 -16.34 -54.73 5.67
N ALA A 147 -15.04 -54.68 6.00
CA ALA A 147 -13.96 -55.62 5.68
C ALA A 147 -12.97 -55.31 4.52
N GLU A 148 -11.74 -54.99 4.96
CA GLU A 148 -10.44 -55.58 4.56
C GLU A 148 -9.67 -55.06 3.31
N ASN A 149 -8.46 -54.57 3.59
CA ASN A 149 -7.19 -54.43 2.84
C ASN A 149 -7.16 -54.97 1.39
N ASP A 150 -6.49 -54.36 0.42
CA ASP A 150 -5.04 -54.10 0.30
C ASP A 150 -4.88 -53.53 -1.14
N ASN A 151 -4.15 -52.43 -1.41
CA ASN A 151 -3.69 -52.00 -2.76
C ASN A 151 -3.19 -50.54 -2.87
N ASN A 152 -3.33 -49.70 -1.84
CA ASN A 152 -2.92 -48.28 -1.91
C ASN A 152 -1.40 -48.06 -1.80
N ASP A 153 -0.64 -49.05 -1.30
CA ASP A 153 0.81 -48.93 -1.12
C ASP A 153 1.59 -49.16 -2.43
N GLU A 154 1.09 -50.02 -3.33
CA GLU A 154 1.70 -50.23 -4.66
C GLU A 154 1.59 -48.96 -5.52
N THR A 155 0.49 -48.22 -5.39
CA THR A 155 0.28 -46.98 -6.15
C THR A 155 1.22 -45.86 -5.69
N MET A 156 1.51 -45.77 -4.38
CA MET A 156 2.48 -44.80 -3.88
C MET A 156 3.93 -45.17 -4.21
N ALA A 157 4.27 -46.46 -4.19
CA ALA A 157 5.59 -46.93 -4.62
C ALA A 157 5.86 -46.60 -6.10
N GLU A 158 4.84 -46.76 -6.97
CA GLU A 158 4.92 -46.47 -8.40
C GLU A 158 5.09 -44.95 -8.66
N ILE A 159 4.37 -44.12 -7.90
CA ILE A 159 4.49 -42.65 -7.97
C ILE A 159 5.89 -42.18 -7.57
N LEU A 160 6.46 -42.73 -6.48
CA LEU A 160 7.81 -42.40 -6.01
C LEU A 160 8.90 -42.89 -6.97
N LYS A 161 8.65 -43.98 -7.71
CA LYS A 161 9.56 -44.49 -8.74
C LYS A 161 9.60 -43.57 -9.96
N ARG A 162 8.44 -43.11 -10.45
CA ARG A 162 8.34 -42.15 -11.56
C ARG A 162 8.99 -40.80 -11.26
N LEU A 163 8.88 -40.32 -10.03
CA LEU A 163 9.55 -39.07 -9.61
C LEU A 163 11.07 -39.19 -9.69
N ARG A 164 11.66 -40.30 -9.23
CA ARG A 164 13.11 -40.53 -9.30
C ARG A 164 13.64 -40.64 -10.73
N GLU A 165 12.89 -41.27 -11.64
CA GLU A 165 13.29 -41.36 -13.05
C GLU A 165 13.26 -40.00 -13.75
N LEU A 166 12.30 -39.14 -13.41
CA LEU A 166 12.23 -37.77 -13.92
C LEU A 166 13.37 -36.91 -13.40
N GLU A 167 13.69 -37.00 -12.11
CA GLU A 167 14.84 -36.30 -11.52
C GLU A 167 16.17 -36.74 -12.14
N ALA A 168 16.32 -38.03 -12.46
CA ALA A 168 17.51 -38.55 -13.13
C ALA A 168 17.64 -38.02 -14.57
N LYS A 169 16.54 -37.95 -15.33
CA LYS A 169 16.53 -37.39 -16.69
C LYS A 169 16.82 -35.89 -16.73
N VAL A 170 16.38 -35.15 -15.71
CA VAL A 170 16.68 -33.72 -15.56
C VAL A 170 18.16 -33.50 -15.20
N LYS A 171 18.78 -34.41 -14.43
CA LYS A 171 20.22 -34.33 -14.09
C LYS A 171 21.15 -34.81 -15.20
N SER A 172 20.70 -35.66 -16.12
CA SER A 172 21.51 -36.13 -17.27
C SER A 172 21.34 -35.28 -18.53
N GLY A 173 20.55 -34.21 -18.46
CA GLY A 173 20.19 -33.33 -19.59
C GLY A 173 20.85 -31.95 -19.54
N ASN A 174 22.06 -31.84 -18.98
CA ASN A 174 22.93 -30.67 -19.05
C ASN A 174 24.38 -31.11 -19.22
#